data_AF-A0A2M7AI87-F1
#
_entry.id   AF-A0A2M7AI87-F1
#
_cell.length_a   1.000
_cell.length_b   1.000
_cell.length_c   1.000
_cell.angle_alpha   90.00
_cell.angle_beta   90.00
_cell.angle_gamma   90.00
#
_symmetry.space_group_name_H-M   'P 1'
#
loop_
_entity.id
_entity.type
_entity.pdbx_description
1 polymer ?
#
loop_
_entity_poly.entity_id
_entity_poly.type
_entity_poly.pdbx_seq_one_letter_code
_entity_poly.pdbx_strand_id
1 'polypeptide(L)'
;MDIKELRQYLKTLSENLKPKNHHLLSARLGSLKSVFPFNEYEYILMFLRDKEIITFQQYEELRKKYVSSNPYLELYGIAPRTFGEIWGHPHVMDIDNRFKKPNR
;
A
#
# COMPACT_ATOMS: atom_id res chain seq x y z
N MET A 1 -8.45 -4.37 7.15
CA MET A 1 -8.50 -3.51 5.96
C MET A 1 -7.55 -4.07 4.92
N ASP A 2 -8.09 -4.72 3.90
CA ASP A 2 -7.31 -5.12 2.74
C ASP A 2 -7.11 -3.95 1.75
N ILE A 3 -6.34 -4.17 0.68
CA ILE A 3 -6.04 -3.14 -0.31
C ILE A 3 -7.27 -2.67 -1.12
N LYS A 4 -8.26 -3.54 -1.33
CA LYS A 4 -9.49 -3.20 -2.05
C LYS A 4 -10.37 -2.32 -1.18
N GLU A 5 -10.50 -2.67 0.10
CA GLU A 5 -11.19 -1.87 1.11
C GLU A 5 -10.54 -0.48 1.26
N LEU A 6 -9.20 -0.41 1.30
CA LEU A 6 -8.48 0.87 1.34
C LEU A 6 -8.77 1.70 0.09
N ARG A 7 -8.69 1.11 -1.10
CA ARG A 7 -8.98 1.80 -2.37
C ARG A 7 -10.39 2.38 -2.37
N GLN A 8 -11.38 1.58 -1.96
CA GLN A 8 -12.77 2.03 -1.91
C GLN A 8 -12.96 3.15 -0.89
N TYR A 9 -12.34 3.03 0.28
CA TYR A 9 -12.39 4.07 1.32
C TYR A 9 -11.82 5.40 0.82
N LEU A 10 -10.65 5.39 0.18
CA LEU A 10 -10.03 6.60 -0.37
C LEU A 10 -10.84 7.21 -1.53
N LYS A 11 -11.50 6.37 -2.34
CA LYS A 11 -12.41 6.84 -3.38
C LYS A 11 -13.58 7.62 -2.77
N THR A 12 -14.21 7.07 -1.74
CA THR A 12 -15.32 7.76 -1.03
C THR A 12 -14.86 9.06 -0.38
N LEU A 13 -13.67 9.12 0.23
CA LEU A 13 -13.12 10.39 0.72
C LEU A 13 -12.86 11.40 -0.39
N SER A 14 -12.41 10.92 -1.55
CA SER A 14 -12.17 11.78 -2.71
C SER A 14 -13.47 12.38 -3.24
N GLU A 15 -14.58 11.64 -3.21
CA GLU A 15 -15.92 12.14 -3.60
C GLU A 15 -16.41 13.31 -2.72
N ASN A 16 -15.90 13.43 -1.49
CA ASN A 16 -16.21 14.56 -0.60
C ASN A 16 -15.41 15.84 -0.91
N LEU A 17 -14.46 15.79 -1.85
CA LEU A 17 -13.74 16.97 -2.29
C LEU A 17 -14.67 17.93 -3.04
N LYS A 18 -14.41 19.24 -2.90
CA LYS A 18 -15.00 20.25 -3.80
C LYS A 18 -14.75 19.86 -5.26
N PRO A 19 -15.70 20.07 -6.20
CA PRO A 19 -15.57 19.60 -7.59
C PRO A 19 -14.24 19.96 -8.26
N LYS A 20 -13.77 21.20 -8.06
CA LYS A 20 -12.46 21.66 -8.57
C LYS A 20 -11.29 20.80 -8.07
N ASN A 21 -11.27 20.45 -6.78
CA ASN A 21 -10.22 19.64 -6.17
C ASN A 21 -10.33 18.18 -6.60
N HIS A 22 -11.55 17.64 -6.72
CA HIS A 22 -11.77 16.30 -7.26
C HIS A 22 -11.22 16.18 -8.68
N HIS A 23 -11.57 17.10 -9.58
CA HIS A 23 -11.04 17.13 -10.94
C HIS A 23 -9.51 17.26 -10.98
N LEU A 24 -8.93 18.11 -10.13
CA LEU A 24 -7.48 18.25 -10.03
C LEU A 24 -6.81 16.93 -9.60
N LEU A 25 -7.35 16.26 -8.58
CA LEU A 25 -6.83 14.98 -8.10
C LEU A 25 -6.91 13.92 -9.21
N SER A 26 -8.07 13.78 -9.87
CA SER A 26 -8.23 12.81 -10.97
C SER A 26 -7.28 13.07 -12.13
N ALA A 27 -7.10 14.33 -12.55
CA ALA A 27 -6.19 14.69 -13.64
C ALA A 27 -4.72 14.38 -13.29
N ARG A 28 -4.32 14.62 -12.03
CA ARG A 28 -2.98 14.28 -11.56
C ARG A 28 -2.76 12.78 -11.51
N LEU A 29 -3.70 12.02 -10.95
CA LEU A 29 -3.60 10.55 -10.92
C LEU A 29 -3.52 9.92 -12.31
N GLY A 30 -4.24 10.48 -13.30
CA GLY A 30 -4.19 9.99 -14.68
C GLY A 30 -2.84 10.20 -15.40
N SER A 31 -1.98 11.08 -14.89
CA SER A 31 -0.66 11.38 -15.46
C SER A 31 0.51 10.99 -14.55
N LEU A 32 0.23 10.55 -13.33
CA LEU A 32 1.23 10.26 -12.32
C LEU A 32 1.93 8.93 -12.62
N LYS A 33 3.25 8.96 -12.69
CA LYS A 33 4.06 7.73 -12.68
C LYS A 33 4.14 7.20 -11.25
N SER A 34 3.29 6.24 -10.91
CA SER A 34 3.25 5.61 -9.59
C SER A 34 4.50 4.74 -9.38
N VAL A 35 5.37 5.14 -8.46
CA VAL A 35 6.61 4.43 -8.11
C VAL A 35 6.82 4.52 -6.61
N PHE A 36 7.39 3.50 -5.98
CA PHE A 36 7.76 3.58 -4.57
C PHE A 36 8.89 4.61 -4.37
N PRO A 37 8.85 5.51 -3.36
CA PRO A 37 7.81 5.64 -2.31
C PRO A 37 6.59 6.50 -2.70
N PHE A 38 6.67 7.27 -3.79
CA PHE A 38 5.63 8.17 -4.30
C PHE A 38 4.54 7.46 -5.14
N ASN A 39 3.86 6.51 -4.52
CA ASN A 39 2.78 5.76 -5.18
C ASN A 39 1.44 6.51 -5.14
N GLU A 40 0.45 6.01 -5.90
CA GLU A 40 -0.89 6.61 -5.99
C GLU A 40 -1.59 6.82 -4.63
N TYR A 41 -1.41 5.90 -3.67
CA TYR A 41 -2.07 5.98 -2.37
C TYR A 41 -1.45 7.07 -1.50
N GLU A 42 -0.12 7.18 -1.53
CA GLU A 42 0.62 8.26 -0.85
C GLU A 42 0.15 9.62 -1.37
N TYR A 43 0.09 9.78 -2.69
CA TYR A 43 -0.37 11.01 -3.32
C TYR A 43 -1.80 11.38 -2.91
N ILE A 44 -2.73 10.40 -2.93
CA ILE A 44 -4.13 10.63 -2.53
C ILE A 44 -4.19 11.06 -1.05
N LEU A 45 -3.52 10.34 -0.14
CA LEU A 45 -3.53 10.65 1.28
C LEU A 45 -2.97 12.04 1.57
N MET A 46 -1.86 12.40 0.92
CA MET A 46 -1.27 13.73 1.03
C MET A 46 -2.22 14.81 0.52
N PHE A 47 -2.86 14.58 -0.62
CA PHE A 47 -3.81 15.53 -1.19
C PHE A 47 -5.06 15.71 -0.29
N LEU A 48 -5.62 14.61 0.22
CA LEU A 48 -6.76 14.65 1.15
C LEU A 48 -6.40 15.37 2.46
N ARG A 49 -5.18 15.19 2.96
CA ARG A 49 -4.69 15.90 4.14
C ARG A 49 -4.49 17.40 3.89
N ASP A 50 -3.91 17.78 2.75
CA ASP A 50 -3.74 19.17 2.31
C ASP A 50 -5.08 19.89 2.13
N LYS A 51 -6.10 19.18 1.63
CA LYS A 51 -7.47 19.70 1.51
C LYS A 51 -8.31 19.57 2.77
N GLU A 52 -7.70 19.17 3.89
CA GLU A 52 -8.34 19.04 5.21
C GLU A 52 -9.56 18.09 5.21
N ILE A 53 -9.60 17.13 4.29
CA ILE A 53 -10.63 16.08 4.26
C ILE A 53 -10.40 15.05 5.36
N ILE A 54 -9.12 14.81 5.67
CA ILE A 54 -8.71 13.97 6.80
C ILE A 54 -7.74 14.74 7.70
N THR A 55 -7.83 14.48 8.99
CA THR A 55 -6.83 14.92 9.96
C THR A 55 -5.63 13.98 9.96
N PHE A 56 -4.53 14.41 10.59
CA PHE A 56 -3.37 13.53 10.77
C PHE A 56 -3.70 12.30 11.63
N GLN A 57 -4.53 12.48 12.67
CA GLN A 57 -4.97 11.37 13.53
C GLN A 57 -5.80 10.33 12.75
N GLN A 58 -6.71 10.77 11.88
CA GLN A 58 -7.47 9.86 11.00
C GLN A 58 -6.56 9.10 10.03
N TYR A 59 -5.51 9.75 9.53
CA TYR A 59 -4.47 9.08 8.76
C TYR A 59 -3.75 8.00 9.60
N GLU A 60 -3.36 8.30 10.84
CA GLU A 60 -2.67 7.34 11.70
C GLU A 60 -3.55 6.13 12.04
N GLU A 61 -4.84 6.36 12.30
CA GLU A 61 -5.82 5.28 12.53
C GLU A 61 -5.99 4.40 11.30
N LEU A 62 -6.11 5.01 10.11
CA LEU A 62 -6.17 4.29 8.84
C LEU A 62 -4.91 3.46 8.61
N ARG A 63 -3.73 4.06 8.83
CA ARG A 63 -2.43 3.39 8.72
C ARG A 63 -2.36 2.20 9.67
N LYS A 64 -2.72 2.40 10.94
CA LYS A 64 -2.73 1.33 11.95
C LYS A 64 -3.65 0.19 11.53
N LYS A 65 -4.87 0.49 11.09
CA LYS A 65 -5.86 -0.51 10.64
C LYS A 65 -5.39 -1.29 9.41
N TYR A 66 -4.73 -0.62 8.46
CA TYR A 66 -4.16 -1.29 7.29
C TYR A 66 -2.98 -2.17 7.69
N VAL A 67 -2.00 -1.64 8.43
CA VAL A 67 -0.82 -2.40 8.85
C VAL A 67 -1.20 -3.63 9.68
N SER A 68 -2.10 -3.49 10.65
CA SER A 68 -2.52 -4.61 11.50
C SER A 68 -3.25 -5.72 10.76
N SER A 69 -3.86 -5.43 9.61
CA SER A 69 -4.60 -6.42 8.82
C SER A 69 -3.76 -7.08 7.73
N ASN A 70 -2.53 -6.63 7.49
CA ASN A 70 -1.68 -7.13 6.42
C ASN A 70 -0.34 -7.62 7.02
N PRO A 71 -0.29 -8.87 7.53
CA PRO A 71 0.85 -9.37 8.31
C PRO A 71 2.16 -9.50 7.51
N TYR A 72 2.07 -9.50 6.19
CA TYR A 72 3.21 -9.69 5.29
C TYR A 72 3.75 -8.39 4.67
N LEU A 73 3.32 -7.21 5.14
CA LEU A 73 3.78 -5.93 4.58
C LEU A 73 5.30 -5.76 4.64
N GLU A 74 5.92 -6.19 5.73
CA GLU A 74 7.38 -6.10 5.92
C GLU A 74 8.16 -6.87 4.83
N LEU A 75 7.55 -7.91 4.24
CA LEU A 75 8.19 -8.69 3.17
C LEU A 75 8.38 -7.87 1.88
N TYR A 76 7.51 -6.90 1.63
CA TYR A 76 7.59 -6.04 0.43
C TYR A 76 8.75 -5.04 0.50
N GLY A 77 9.29 -4.77 1.68
CA GLY A 77 10.48 -3.93 1.87
C GLY A 77 11.80 -4.66 1.62
N ILE A 78 11.77 -5.99 1.48
CA ILE A 78 12.98 -6.82 1.40
C ILE A 78 13.43 -6.91 -0.06
N ALA A 79 14.74 -6.77 -0.31
CA ALA A 79 15.31 -6.97 -1.63
C ALA A 79 14.99 -8.38 -2.16
N PRO A 80 14.67 -8.56 -3.47
CA PRO A 80 14.18 -9.85 -3.99
C PRO A 80 15.05 -11.07 -3.65
N ARG A 81 16.39 -10.93 -3.71
CA ARG A 81 17.33 -11.99 -3.29
C ARG A 81 17.15 -12.32 -1.81
N THR A 82 17.23 -11.31 -0.95
CA THR A 82 17.08 -11.49 0.50
C THR A 82 15.73 -12.11 0.84
N PHE A 83 14.65 -11.66 0.20
CA PHE A 83 13.31 -12.24 0.36
C PHE A 83 13.31 -13.75 0.06
N GLY A 84 13.86 -14.14 -1.10
CA GLY A 84 13.96 -15.55 -1.47
C GLY A 84 14.77 -16.36 -0.47
N GLU A 85 15.87 -15.81 0.02
CA GLU A 85 16.77 -16.50 0.95
C GLU A 85 16.18 -16.69 2.36
N ILE A 86 15.59 -15.64 2.94
CA ILE A 86 15.18 -15.63 4.36
C ILE A 86 13.72 -16.00 4.58
N TRP A 87 12.86 -15.79 3.58
CA TRP A 87 11.43 -16.09 3.69
C TRP A 87 10.98 -17.13 2.67
N GLY A 88 11.34 -16.96 1.39
CA GLY A 88 10.89 -17.84 0.31
C GLY A 88 11.31 -19.30 0.47
N HIS A 89 12.62 -19.57 0.62
CA HIS A 89 13.10 -20.95 0.78
C HIS A 89 12.53 -21.63 2.02
N PRO A 90 12.60 -21.04 3.23
CA PRO A 90 12.01 -21.67 4.42
C PRO A 90 10.51 -21.92 4.26
N HIS A 91 9.75 -20.96 3.71
CA HIS A 91 8.31 -21.09 3.56
C HIS A 91 7.90 -22.24 2.63
N VAL A 92 8.57 -22.39 1.48
CA VAL A 92 8.27 -23.48 0.54
C VAL A 92 8.63 -24.85 1.13
N MET A 93 9.73 -24.94 1.87
CA MET A 93 10.16 -26.17 2.54
C MET A 93 9.24 -26.58 3.70
N ASP A 94 8.66 -25.60 4.40
CA ASP A 94 7.68 -25.84 5.45
C ASP A 94 6.36 -26.39 4.89
N ILE A 95 5.97 -25.95 3.68
CA ILE A 95 4.79 -26.46 2.98
C ILE A 95 4.99 -27.91 2.50
N ASP A 96 6.17 -28.23 1.94
CA ASP A 96 6.47 -29.56 1.41
C ASP A 96 7.96 -29.90 1.56
N ASN A 97 8.21 -30.93 2.36
CA ASN A 97 9.55 -31.38 2.72
C ASN A 97 10.35 -32.02 1.57
N ARG A 98 9.74 -32.22 0.39
CA ARG A 98 10.43 -32.71 -0.82
C ARG A 98 11.25 -31.61 -1.48
N PHE A 99 10.92 -30.34 -1.24
CA PHE A 99 11.72 -29.23 -1.74
C PHE A 99 13.10 -29.21 -1.07
N LYS A 100 14.14 -29.01 -1.87
CA LYS A 100 15.53 -28.94 -1.42
C LYS A 100 16.12 -27.58 -1.79
N LYS A 101 17.10 -27.12 -1.01
CA LYS A 101 17.82 -25.89 -1.35
C LYS A 101 18.55 -26.14 -2.66
N PRO A 102 18.52 -25.19 -3.61
CA PRO A 102 19.32 -25.30 -4.81
C PRO A 102 20.79 -25.42 -4.44
N ASN A 103 21.43 -26.47 -4.93
CA ASN A 103 22.87 -26.66 -4.90
C ASN A 103 23.52 -25.79 -5.98
N ARG A 104 24.71 -25.26 -5.67
CA ARG A 104 25.55 -24.55 -6.65
C ARG A 104 26.10 -25.51 -7.69
#